data_AF-A0A1F8QAF9-F1
#
_entry.id   AF-A0A1F8QAF9-F1
#
_cell.length_a   1.000
_cell.length_b   1.000
_cell.length_c   1.000
_cell.angle_alpha   90.00
_cell.angle_beta   90.00
_cell.angle_gamma   90.00
#
_symmetry.space_group_name_H-M   'P 1'
#
loop_
_entity.id
_entity.type
_entity.pdbx_description
1 polymer ?
#
loop_
_entity_poly.entity_id
_entity_poly.type
_entity_poly.pdbx_seq_one_letter_code
_entity_poly.pdbx_strand_id
1 'polypeptide(L)' 'MNPKVKELSLEELKAFIDEAVDLRLEERLGDPDVGLDIKPEAIEAIKKSRRNRVTIPAEEVAKRLGLNW' A
#
# COMPACT_ATOMS: atom_id res chain seq x y z
N MET A 1 -0.63 0.21 31.27
CA MET A 1 0.72 -0.16 31.74
C MET A 1 1.44 -0.79 30.57
N ASN A 2 2.62 -0.30 30.18
CA ASN A 2 3.41 -0.97 29.15
C ASN A 2 4.01 -2.25 29.76
N PRO A 3 3.88 -3.42 29.12
CA PRO A 3 4.48 -4.65 29.62
C PRO A 3 6.00 -4.46 29.71
N LYS A 4 6.62 -4.96 30.77
CA LYS A 4 8.09 -4.95 30.84
C LYS A 4 8.60 -6.00 29.88
N VAL A 5 9.64 -5.68 29.10
CA VAL A 5 10.23 -6.60 28.11
C VAL A 5 10.56 -7.97 28.70
N LYS A 6 10.97 -8.02 29.97
CA LYS A 6 11.29 -9.25 30.70
C LYS A 6 10.08 -10.16 31.02
N GLU A 7 8.86 -9.66 30.84
CA GLU A 7 7.60 -10.37 31.11
C GLU A 7 7.02 -10.96 29.83
N LEU A 8 7.59 -10.65 28.66
CA LEU A 8 7.15 -11.18 27.37
C LEU A 8 7.70 -12.59 27.15
N SER A 9 6.85 -13.48 26.66
CA SER A 9 7.30 -14.71 26.02
C SER A 9 8.11 -14.39 24.75
N LEU A 10 8.83 -15.40 24.24
CA LEU A 10 9.60 -15.25 23.00
C LEU A 10 8.71 -14.88 21.80
N GLU A 11 7.49 -15.40 21.76
CA GLU A 11 6.54 -15.13 20.66
C GLU A 11 6.03 -13.69 20.74
N GLU A 12 5.65 -13.23 21.93
CA GLU A 12 5.21 -11.85 22.14
C GLU A 12 6.34 -10.84 21.86
N LEU A 13 7.58 -11.18 22.21
CA LEU A 13 8.74 -10.34 21.90
C LEU A 13 8.99 -10.25 20.39
N LYS A 14 8.86 -11.35 19.65
CA LYS A 14 8.99 -11.35 18.19
C LYS A 14 7.89 -10.49 17.55
N ALA A 15 6.64 -10.69 17.94
CA ALA A 15 5.53 -9.90 17.44
C ALA A 15 5.71 -8.40 17.71
N PHE A 16 6.20 -8.03 18.90
CA PHE A 16 6.51 -6.64 19.23
C PHE A 16 7.64 -6.06 18.35
N ILE A 17 8.67 -6.84 18.07
CA ILE A 17 9.77 -6.41 17.18
C ILE A 17 9.27 -6.25 15.75
N ASP A 18 8.48 -7.19 15.25
CA ASP A 18 7.92 -7.14 13.90
C ASP A 18 7.05 -5.89 13.72
N GLU A 19 6.14 -5.61 14.66
CA GLU A 19 5.32 -4.40 14.65
C GLU A 19 6.18 -3.13 14.67
N ALA A 20 7.22 -3.09 15.51
CA ALA A 20 8.12 -1.95 15.58
C ALA A 20 8.90 -1.75 14.28
N VAL A 21 9.31 -2.83 13.60
CA VAL A 21 10.00 -2.76 12.32
C VAL A 21 9.04 -2.29 11.22
N ASP A 22 7.84 -2.86 11.14
CA ASP A 22 6.83 -2.46 10.15
C ASP A 22 6.49 -0.98 10.26
N LEU A 23 6.30 -0.46 11.48
CA LEU A 23 6.10 0.97 11.71
C LEU A 23 7.26 1.82 11.18
N ARG A 24 8.51 1.40 11.39
CA ARG A 24 9.68 2.13 10.89
C ARG A 24 9.84 2.03 9.38
N LEU A 25 9.45 0.91 8.78
CA LEU A 25 9.47 0.75 7.34
C LEU A 25 8.38 1.63 6.70
N GLU A 26 7.17 1.64 7.24
CA GLU A 26 6.09 2.53 6.78
C GLU A 26 6.50 4.01 6.89
N GLU A 27 7.10 4.43 8.01
CA GLU A 27 7.58 5.81 8.18
C GLU A 27 8.66 6.22 7.15
N ARG A 28 9.50 5.29 6.68
CA ARG A 28 10.67 5.61 5.83
C ARG A 28 10.49 5.28 4.37
N LEU A 29 9.66 4.28 4.07
CA LEU A 29 9.46 3.68 2.76
C LEU A 29 7.98 3.61 2.37
N GLY A 30 7.07 4.03 3.26
CA GLY A 30 5.66 4.15 2.95
C GLY A 30 5.45 5.13 1.80
N ASP A 31 4.32 4.95 1.11
CA ASP A 31 3.99 5.78 -0.05
C ASP A 31 3.75 7.23 0.41
N PRO A 32 4.57 8.20 -0.04
CA PRO A 32 4.46 9.59 0.38
C PRO A 32 3.15 10.25 -0.07
N ASP A 33 2.45 9.66 -1.03
CA ASP A 33 1.17 10.15 -1.53
C ASP A 33 -0.04 9.59 -0.75
N VAL A 34 0.19 8.74 0.27
CA VAL A 34 -0.88 8.19 1.11
C VAL A 34 -1.69 9.30 1.78
N GLY A 35 -3.00 9.26 1.57
CA GLY A 35 -3.93 10.23 2.15
C GLY A 35 -3.97 11.59 1.46
N LEU A 36 -3.22 11.78 0.36
CA LEU A 36 -3.31 13.00 -0.44
C LEU A 36 -4.46 12.91 -1.46
N ASP A 37 -5.12 14.05 -1.67
CA ASP A 37 -6.11 14.18 -2.73
C ASP A 37 -5.46 14.25 -4.11
N ILE A 38 -6.11 13.62 -5.10
CA ILE A 38 -5.66 13.69 -6.49
C ILE A 38 -5.91 15.10 -7.03
N LYS A 39 -4.85 15.72 -7.57
CA LYS A 39 -4.92 17.06 -8.18
C LYS A 39 -5.91 17.10 -9.37
N PRO A 40 -6.70 18.17 -9.53
CA PRO A 40 -7.68 18.30 -10.62
C PRO A 40 -7.07 18.12 -12.03
N GLU A 41 -5.83 18.58 -12.22
CA GLU A 41 -5.13 18.49 -13.51
C GLU A 41 -4.83 17.03 -13.89
N ALA A 42 -4.48 16.19 -12.90
CA ALA A 42 -4.26 14.77 -13.11
C ALA A 42 -5.56 14.06 -13.50
N ILE A 43 -6.68 14.42 -12.85
CA ILE A 43 -8.01 13.90 -13.18
C ILE A 43 -8.39 14.26 -14.63
N GLU A 44 -8.21 15.53 -15.02
CA GLU A 44 -8.54 15.98 -16.37
C GLU A 44 -7.62 15.36 -17.44
N ALA A 45 -6.34 15.19 -17.14
CA ALA A 45 -5.41 14.47 -18.02
C ALA A 45 -5.84 13.01 -18.23
N ILE A 46 -6.24 12.30 -17.17
CA ILE A 46 -6.76 10.93 -17.26
C ILE A 46 -8.06 10.89 -18.07
N LYS A 47 -9.02 11.78 -17.82
CA LYS A 47 -10.26 11.84 -18.62
C LYS A 47 -9.98 12.10 -20.09
N LYS A 48 -9.00 12.96 -20.42
CA LYS A 48 -8.59 13.22 -21.81
C LYS A 48 -7.93 11.99 -22.44
N SER A 49 -7.07 11.29 -21.71
CA SER A 49 -6.39 10.10 -22.24
C SER A 49 -7.35 8.93 -22.50
N ARG A 50 -8.39 8.78 -21.68
CA ARG A 50 -9.42 7.73 -21.85
C ARG A 50 -10.32 7.92 -23.06
N ARG A 51 -10.56 9.16 -23.50
CA ARG A 51 -11.46 9.46 -24.63
C ARG A 51 -11.03 8.86 -25.97
N ASN A 52 -9.73 8.60 -26.16
CA ASN A 52 -9.17 8.15 -27.44
C ASN A 52 -8.45 6.79 -27.34
N ARG A 53 -8.74 5.98 -26.31
CA ARG A 53 -8.08 4.69 -26.10
C ARG A 53 -9.06 3.53 -26.12
N VAL A 54 -8.66 2.46 -26.80
CA VAL A 54 -9.29 1.14 -26.63
C VAL A 54 -8.88 0.63 -25.25
N THR A 55 -9.86 0.46 -24.36
CA THR A 55 -9.65 -0.10 -23.02
C THR A 55 -10.00 -1.58 -23.01
N ILE A 56 -9.23 -2.38 -22.27
CA ILE A 56 -9.60 -3.77 -21.96
C ILE A 56 -10.03 -3.87 -20.48
N PRO A 57 -10.90 -4.82 -20.11
CA PRO A 57 -11.27 -5.05 -18.72
C PRO A 57 -10.07 -5.31 -17.81
N ALA A 58 -10.13 -4.85 -16.56
CA ALA A 58 -9.04 -5.02 -15.60
C ALA A 58 -8.73 -6.49 -15.31
N GLU A 59 -9.76 -7.33 -15.25
CA GLU A 59 -9.63 -8.80 -15.10
C GLU A 59 -8.84 -9.43 -16.28
N GLU A 60 -9.03 -8.92 -17.50
CA GLU A 60 -8.28 -9.38 -18.66
C GLU A 60 -6.80 -8.99 -18.57
N VAL A 61 -6.51 -7.78 -18.07
CA VAL A 61 -5.12 -7.36 -17.76
C VAL A 61 -4.50 -8.26 -16.71
N ALA A 62 -5.22 -8.52 -15.61
CA ALA A 62 -4.76 -9.35 -14.51
C ALA A 62 -4.40 -10.77 -14.97
N LYS A 63 -5.29 -11.39 -15.77
CA LYS A 63 -5.04 -12.70 -16.39
C LYS A 63 -3.80 -12.71 -17.29
N ARG A 64 -3.59 -11.66 -18.11
CA ARG A 64 -2.41 -11.56 -18.98
C ARG A 64 -1.11 -11.41 -18.18
N LEU A 65 -1.16 -10.78 -17.00
CA LEU A 65 -0.02 -10.55 -16.13
C LEU A 65 0.19 -11.66 -15.09
N GLY A 66 -0.67 -12.68 -15.04
CA GLY A 66 -0.61 -13.75 -14.04
C GLY A 66 -0.93 -13.26 -12.63
N LEU A 67 -1.70 -12.18 -12.50
CA LEU A 67 -2.13 -11.62 -11.23
C LEU A 67 -3.49 -12.24 -10.82
N ASN A 68 -3.65 -12.48 -9.53
CA ASN A 68 -4.96 -12.83 -8.96
C ASN A 68 -5.77 -11.53 -8.78
N TRP A 69 -7.02 -11.53 -9.28
CA TRP A 69 -7.94 -10.41 -9.23
C TRP A 69 -9.13 -10.72 -8.33
#